data_AF-A0A433RXD6-F1
#
_entry.id   AF-A0A433RXD6-F1
#
_cell.length_a   1.000
_cell.length_b   1.000
_cell.length_c   1.000
_cell.angle_alpha   90.00
_cell.angle_beta   90.00
_cell.angle_gamma   90.00
#
_symmetry.space_group_name_H-M   'P 1'
#
loop_
_entity.id
_entity.type
_entity.pdbx_description
1 polymer ?
#
loop_
_entity_poly.entity_id
_entity_poly.type
_entity_poly.pdbx_seq_one_letter_code
_entity_poly.pdbx_strand_id
1 'polypeptide(L)'
;MEFFKKRREHQSIQRTYDKRGFNKAGLHLNGTSYDYDGYDHAGYNAAGFKQDGYNNAGFDVAGFKRDGFDRQGYNRQGYDARGFNQKGFDRRGFTREGKRYNARGFDVQGYNVRGFNQKGRHRNGTMFNDDGYNAVGYDALGFNRQGYNASGYDHNGYNQEGFDKYGKKRFEQQVAELNQRQQPLTKLEQQLISVAQQPLQKRTFSPRRDYTNQKAYNPKGKAAGPYDVFGFNEYGMHKNGTPLDEQGYSREGLDKYSFDQQGFNKDGINEKGEKRDV
;
A
#
# COMPACT_ATOMS: atom_id res chain seq x y z
N MET A 1 19.01 67.47 30.86
CA MET A 1 19.63 66.12 30.88
C MET A 1 18.66 64.96 30.60
N GLU A 2 17.40 65.20 30.24
CA GLU A 2 16.46 64.10 29.92
C GLU A 2 16.52 63.60 28.46
N PHE A 3 16.99 64.42 27.52
CA PHE A 3 17.06 64.05 26.09
C PHE A 3 18.05 62.91 25.78
N PHE A 4 19.05 62.70 26.65
CA PHE A 4 20.08 61.65 26.47
C PHE A 4 19.73 60.31 27.15
N LYS A 5 18.76 60.27 28.07
CA LYS A 5 18.29 59.02 28.70
C LYS A 5 17.41 58.20 27.75
N LYS A 6 16.41 58.83 27.11
CA LYS A 6 15.54 58.15 26.11
C LYS A 6 16.31 57.54 24.95
N ARG A 7 17.40 58.18 24.50
CA ARG A 7 18.20 57.72 23.36
C ARG A 7 19.09 56.52 23.70
N ARG A 8 19.55 56.39 24.96
CA ARG A 8 20.35 55.25 25.43
C ARG A 8 19.50 53.99 25.66
N GLU A 9 18.28 54.13 26.18
CA GLU A 9 17.34 53.00 26.36
C GLU A 9 16.84 52.43 25.02
N HIS A 10 16.52 53.30 24.05
CA HIS A 10 16.15 52.87 22.70
C HIS A 10 17.30 52.14 21.98
N GLN A 11 18.55 52.59 22.17
CA GLN A 11 19.73 51.92 21.61
C GLN A 11 20.07 50.59 22.32
N SER A 12 19.77 50.45 23.62
CA SER A 12 20.03 49.20 24.35
C SER A 12 19.05 48.09 23.99
N ILE A 13 17.77 48.42 23.74
CA ILE A 13 16.75 47.44 23.34
C ILE A 13 17.00 46.95 21.91
N GLN A 14 17.44 47.83 20.99
CA GLN A 14 17.81 47.44 19.62
C GLN A 14 19.06 46.56 19.53
N ARG A 15 19.89 46.47 20.58
CA ARG A 15 21.07 45.57 20.61
C ARG A 15 20.72 44.15 21.05
N THR A 16 19.60 43.95 21.71
CA THR A 16 19.19 42.65 22.27
C THR A 16 18.04 41.99 21.50
N TYR A 17 17.19 42.78 20.83
CA TYR A 17 16.03 42.32 20.07
C TYR A 17 16.09 42.76 18.60
N ASP A 18 15.55 41.93 17.70
CA ASP A 18 15.42 42.24 16.28
C ASP A 18 14.33 43.30 16.02
N LYS A 19 14.13 43.66 14.74
CA LYS A 19 13.12 44.65 14.34
C LYS A 19 11.68 44.23 14.66
N ARG A 20 11.44 42.93 14.88
CA ARG A 20 10.14 42.35 15.26
C ARG A 20 10.06 42.08 16.77
N GLY A 21 11.04 42.53 17.55
CA GLY A 21 11.02 42.41 19.00
C GLY A 21 11.46 41.04 19.53
N PHE A 22 12.16 40.22 18.74
CA PHE A 22 12.66 38.91 19.18
C PHE A 22 14.14 38.92 19.54
N ASN A 23 14.52 38.30 20.65
CA ASN A 23 15.93 38.10 21.00
C ASN A 23 16.54 36.89 20.26
N LYS A 24 17.84 36.65 20.46
CA LYS A 24 18.54 35.50 19.85
C LYS A 24 17.98 34.12 20.24
N ALA A 25 17.28 34.02 21.36
CA ALA A 25 16.62 32.79 21.81
C ALA A 25 15.20 32.63 21.24
N GLY A 26 14.72 33.57 20.41
CA GLY A 26 13.39 33.53 19.82
C GLY A 26 12.26 33.97 20.76
N LEU A 27 12.58 34.64 21.87
CA LEU A 27 11.58 35.22 22.77
C LEU A 27 11.30 36.67 22.37
N HIS A 28 10.01 37.01 22.25
CA HIS A 28 9.51 38.33 21.98
C HIS A 28 9.58 39.25 23.23
N LEU A 29 9.47 40.57 23.05
CA LEU A 29 9.45 41.57 24.12
C LEU A 29 8.38 41.33 25.19
N ASN A 30 7.31 40.60 24.85
CA ASN A 30 6.25 40.20 25.78
C ASN A 30 6.62 38.97 26.64
N GLY A 31 7.82 38.40 26.49
CA GLY A 31 8.30 37.23 27.23
C GLY A 31 7.83 35.88 26.66
N THR A 32 7.11 35.85 25.55
CA THR A 32 6.61 34.63 24.90
C THR A 32 7.36 34.34 23.60
N SER A 33 7.15 33.17 23.01
CA SER A 33 7.72 32.83 21.69
C SER A 33 6.99 33.50 20.51
N TYR A 34 5.94 34.29 20.77
CA TYR A 34 5.10 34.93 19.75
C TYR A 34 5.05 36.44 19.97
N ASP A 35 4.99 37.20 18.87
CA ASP A 35 4.74 38.63 18.90
C ASP A 35 3.29 38.96 19.30
N TYR A 36 2.95 40.25 19.34
CA TYR A 36 1.60 40.70 19.68
C TYR A 36 0.56 40.30 18.62
N ASP A 37 0.97 39.98 17.41
CA ASP A 37 0.11 39.52 16.32
C ASP A 37 0.00 37.98 16.29
N GLY A 38 0.70 37.29 17.20
CA GLY A 38 0.64 35.84 17.36
C GLY A 38 1.59 35.06 16.45
N TYR A 39 2.63 35.68 15.90
CA TYR A 39 3.62 35.03 15.03
C TYR A 39 4.95 34.84 15.75
N ASP A 40 5.65 33.75 15.48
CA ASP A 40 6.95 33.43 16.05
C ASP A 40 8.10 34.23 15.38
N HIS A 41 9.32 34.01 15.85
CA HIS A 41 10.50 34.62 15.23
C HIS A 41 10.70 34.19 13.77
N ALA A 42 10.15 33.07 13.30
CA ALA A 42 10.18 32.69 11.88
C ALA A 42 8.97 33.25 11.07
N GLY A 43 8.08 33.98 11.75
CA GLY A 43 6.88 34.60 11.20
C GLY A 43 5.71 33.64 11.03
N TYR A 44 5.66 32.54 11.79
CA TYR A 44 4.58 31.55 11.78
C TYR A 44 3.72 31.66 13.03
N ASN A 45 2.40 31.56 12.88
CA ASN A 45 1.49 31.44 14.01
C ASN A 45 1.58 30.05 14.66
N ALA A 46 0.87 29.86 15.76
CA ALA A 46 0.81 28.57 16.47
C ALA A 46 0.32 27.39 15.61
N ALA A 47 -0.39 27.65 14.51
CA ALA A 47 -0.83 26.63 13.55
C ALA A 47 0.22 26.35 12.45
N GLY A 48 1.36 27.05 12.45
CA GLY A 48 2.45 26.87 11.49
C GLY A 48 2.26 27.62 10.17
N PHE A 49 1.42 28.67 10.15
CA PHE A 49 1.15 29.48 8.95
C PHE A 49 1.69 30.90 9.12
N LYS A 50 2.25 31.45 8.04
CA LYS A 50 2.63 32.87 7.96
C LYS A 50 1.39 33.76 7.89
N GLN A 51 1.61 35.07 8.04
CA GLN A 51 0.56 36.08 7.92
C GLN A 51 -0.18 36.05 6.58
N ASP A 52 0.50 35.62 5.51
CA ASP A 52 -0.11 35.43 4.19
C ASP A 52 -0.92 34.12 4.07
N GLY A 53 -1.03 33.34 5.15
CA GLY A 53 -1.83 32.13 5.24
C GLY A 53 -1.13 30.86 4.76
N TYR A 54 0.17 30.91 4.42
CA TYR A 54 0.92 29.75 3.92
C TYR A 54 1.92 29.20 4.93
N ASN A 55 2.05 27.88 5.00
CA ASN A 55 3.05 27.21 5.82
C ASN A 55 4.45 27.22 5.16
N ASN A 56 5.45 26.67 5.85
CA ASN A 56 6.83 26.62 5.34
C ASN A 56 6.98 25.82 4.03
N ALA A 57 6.07 24.88 3.77
CA ALA A 57 6.03 24.13 2.51
C ALA A 57 5.26 24.86 1.39
N GLY A 58 4.77 26.09 1.65
CA GLY A 58 4.07 26.92 0.69
C GLY A 58 2.61 26.53 0.47
N PHE A 59 1.99 25.78 1.39
CA PHE A 59 0.58 25.40 1.33
C PHE A 59 -0.27 26.23 2.28
N ASP A 60 -1.45 26.63 1.82
CA ASP A 60 -2.46 27.28 2.65
C ASP A 60 -3.12 26.29 3.63
N VAL A 61 -4.02 26.81 4.46
CA VAL A 61 -4.77 26.01 5.45
C VAL A 61 -5.60 24.89 4.81
N ALA A 62 -5.99 25.04 3.54
CA ALA A 62 -6.74 24.03 2.79
C ALA A 62 -5.81 23.04 2.05
N GLY A 63 -4.48 23.19 2.17
CA GLY A 63 -3.51 22.30 1.56
C GLY A 63 -3.18 22.62 0.10
N PHE A 64 -3.45 23.85 -0.37
CA PHE A 64 -3.15 24.29 -1.74
C PHE A 64 -1.97 25.27 -1.76
N LYS A 65 -1.12 25.14 -2.78
CA LYS A 65 -0.07 26.11 -3.07
C LYS A 65 -0.64 27.42 -3.60
N ARG A 66 0.22 28.43 -3.72
CA ARG A 66 -0.14 29.74 -4.33
C ARG A 66 -0.61 29.64 -5.78
N ASP A 67 -0.13 28.65 -6.52
CA ASP A 67 -0.59 28.36 -7.89
C ASP A 67 -1.98 27.68 -7.92
N GLY A 68 -2.57 27.41 -6.74
CA GLY A 68 -3.90 26.84 -6.58
C GLY A 68 -3.95 25.32 -6.61
N PHE A 69 -2.81 24.61 -6.64
CA PHE A 69 -2.75 23.16 -6.69
C PHE A 69 -2.31 22.54 -5.36
N ASP A 70 -2.88 21.39 -5.02
CA ASP A 70 -2.51 20.60 -3.85
C ASP A 70 -1.20 19.82 -4.05
N ARG A 71 -0.82 19.01 -3.06
CA ARG A 71 0.37 18.13 -3.12
C ARG A 71 0.31 17.10 -4.25
N GLN A 72 -0.89 16.76 -4.71
CA GLN A 72 -1.15 15.76 -5.73
C GLN A 72 -1.25 16.41 -7.13
N GLY A 73 -1.16 17.74 -7.21
CA GLY A 73 -1.22 18.50 -8.45
C GLY A 73 -2.64 18.77 -8.94
N TYR A 74 -3.66 18.71 -8.06
CA TYR A 74 -5.05 19.03 -8.39
C TYR A 74 -5.45 20.38 -7.81
N ASN A 75 -6.21 21.15 -8.58
CA ASN A 75 -6.77 22.41 -8.10
C ASN A 75 -7.93 22.18 -7.12
N ARG A 76 -8.45 23.26 -6.56
CA ARG A 76 -9.61 23.23 -5.63
C ARG A 76 -10.87 22.57 -6.20
N GLN A 77 -10.97 22.42 -7.52
CA GLN A 77 -12.07 21.74 -8.20
C GLN A 77 -11.76 20.26 -8.51
N GLY A 78 -10.58 19.77 -8.11
CA GLY A 78 -10.15 18.39 -8.30
C GLY A 78 -9.57 18.09 -9.68
N TYR A 79 -9.08 19.10 -10.42
CA TYR A 79 -8.51 18.93 -11.76
C TYR A 79 -7.03 19.31 -11.81
N ASP A 80 -6.25 18.54 -12.55
CA ASP A 80 -4.84 18.82 -12.80
C ASP A 80 -4.65 20.06 -13.70
N ALA A 81 -3.40 20.49 -13.88
CA ALA A 81 -3.07 21.63 -14.76
C ALA A 81 -3.50 21.43 -16.23
N ARG A 82 -3.77 20.19 -16.65
CA ARG A 82 -4.27 19.86 -17.99
C ARG A 82 -5.80 19.75 -18.03
N GLY A 83 -6.49 20.02 -16.92
CA GLY A 83 -7.94 20.01 -16.82
C GLY A 83 -8.56 18.63 -16.59
N PHE A 84 -7.80 17.63 -16.12
CA PHE A 84 -8.29 16.26 -15.87
C PHE A 84 -8.34 15.94 -14.38
N ASN A 85 -9.42 15.28 -13.95
CA ASN A 85 -9.56 14.83 -12.58
C ASN A 85 -8.68 13.60 -12.27
N GLN A 86 -8.68 13.16 -11.02
CA GLN A 86 -7.89 11.99 -10.57
C GLN A 86 -8.24 10.69 -11.32
N LYS A 87 -9.44 10.60 -11.89
CA LYS A 87 -9.88 9.47 -12.71
C LYS A 87 -9.49 9.62 -14.20
N GLY A 88 -8.82 10.71 -14.56
CA GLY A 88 -8.35 10.99 -15.91
C GLY A 88 -9.39 11.61 -16.84
N PHE A 89 -10.48 12.18 -16.32
CA PHE A 89 -11.54 12.80 -17.12
C PHE A 89 -11.52 14.33 -17.05
N ASP A 90 -11.74 14.99 -18.19
CA ASP A 90 -12.01 16.42 -18.25
C ASP A 90 -13.43 16.74 -17.73
N ARG A 91 -13.74 18.04 -17.61
CA ARG A 91 -15.06 18.52 -17.17
C ARG A 91 -16.23 18.07 -18.04
N ARG A 92 -15.96 17.64 -19.27
CA ARG A 92 -16.94 17.18 -20.26
C ARG A 92 -17.03 15.64 -20.32
N GLY A 93 -16.26 14.93 -19.48
CA GLY A 93 -16.24 13.46 -19.43
C GLY A 93 -15.33 12.81 -20.47
N PHE A 94 -14.40 13.55 -21.07
CA PHE A 94 -13.42 13.01 -22.01
C PHE A 94 -12.15 12.57 -21.29
N THR A 95 -11.56 11.44 -21.70
CA THR A 95 -10.22 11.05 -21.25
C THR A 95 -9.15 11.90 -21.92
N ARG A 96 -7.89 11.76 -21.48
CA ARG A 96 -6.74 12.43 -22.10
C ARG A 96 -6.58 12.07 -23.59
N GLU A 97 -7.06 10.91 -23.99
CA GLU A 97 -7.05 10.40 -25.37
C GLU A 97 -8.30 10.82 -26.17
N GLY A 98 -9.16 11.69 -25.63
CA GLY A 98 -10.35 12.19 -26.31
C GLY A 98 -11.52 11.21 -26.37
N LYS A 99 -11.52 10.15 -25.56
CA LYS A 99 -12.65 9.20 -25.49
C LYS A 99 -13.72 9.71 -24.53
N ARG A 100 -14.98 9.73 -24.97
CA ARG A 100 -16.11 10.18 -24.15
C ARG A 100 -16.68 9.05 -23.31
N TYR A 101 -16.89 9.33 -22.02
CA TYR A 101 -17.59 8.44 -21.09
C TYR A 101 -18.81 9.18 -20.52
N ASN A 102 -19.87 8.43 -20.24
CA ASN A 102 -21.08 8.97 -19.61
C ASN A 102 -20.84 9.25 -18.10
N ALA A 103 -21.83 9.83 -17.42
CA ALA A 103 -21.74 10.15 -15.99
C ALA A 103 -21.50 8.92 -15.09
N ARG A 104 -21.83 7.71 -15.58
CA ARG A 104 -21.56 6.44 -14.88
C ARG A 104 -20.15 5.89 -15.19
N GLY A 105 -19.36 6.60 -16.01
CA GLY A 105 -17.99 6.24 -16.35
C GLY A 105 -17.88 5.15 -17.44
N PHE A 106 -18.89 4.99 -18.30
CA PHE A 106 -18.88 4.02 -19.41
C PHE A 106 -18.89 4.73 -20.76
N ASP A 107 -18.16 4.19 -21.72
CA ASP A 107 -18.14 4.67 -23.09
C ASP A 107 -19.42 4.27 -23.85
N VAL A 108 -19.48 4.62 -25.13
CA VAL A 108 -20.61 4.30 -26.02
C VAL A 108 -20.86 2.80 -26.19
N GLN A 109 -19.86 1.96 -25.94
CA GLN A 109 -19.97 0.50 -25.98
C GLN A 109 -20.29 -0.10 -24.61
N GLY A 110 -20.47 0.71 -23.57
CA GLY A 110 -20.83 0.26 -22.23
C GLY A 110 -19.66 -0.23 -21.39
N TYR A 111 -18.42 0.15 -21.70
CA TYR A 111 -17.21 -0.23 -20.96
C TYR A 111 -16.56 0.97 -20.28
N ASN A 112 -16.02 0.76 -19.08
CA ASN A 112 -15.29 1.79 -18.35
C ASN A 112 -13.88 2.02 -18.92
N VAL A 113 -13.14 2.96 -18.35
CA VAL A 113 -11.77 3.30 -18.79
C VAL A 113 -10.80 2.11 -18.70
N ARG A 114 -11.07 1.17 -17.80
CA ARG A 114 -10.31 -0.09 -17.66
C ARG A 114 -10.83 -1.21 -18.56
N GLY A 115 -11.79 -0.92 -19.43
CA GLY A 115 -12.35 -1.87 -20.39
C GLY A 115 -13.39 -2.84 -19.81
N PHE A 116 -13.98 -2.58 -18.64
CA PHE A 116 -15.01 -3.45 -18.03
C PHE A 116 -16.42 -2.88 -18.16
N ASN A 117 -17.40 -3.74 -18.44
CA ASN A 117 -18.81 -3.36 -18.42
C ASN A 117 -19.40 -3.41 -17.00
N GLN A 118 -20.69 -3.07 -16.86
CA GLN A 118 -21.39 -3.06 -15.56
C GLN A 118 -21.44 -4.43 -14.87
N LYS A 119 -21.32 -5.52 -15.62
CA LYS A 119 -21.27 -6.89 -15.09
C LYS A 119 -19.84 -7.34 -14.74
N GLY A 120 -18.85 -6.45 -14.83
CA GLY A 120 -17.45 -6.76 -14.57
C GLY A 120 -16.76 -7.55 -15.68
N ARG A 121 -17.36 -7.65 -16.88
CA ARG A 121 -16.75 -8.34 -18.03
C ARG A 121 -15.90 -7.37 -18.85
N HIS A 122 -14.64 -7.73 -19.09
CA HIS A 122 -13.71 -6.98 -19.91
C HIS A 122 -14.06 -7.05 -21.41
N ARG A 123 -13.54 -6.13 -22.21
CA ARG A 123 -13.69 -6.12 -23.69
C ARG A 123 -13.20 -7.39 -24.37
N ASN A 124 -12.20 -8.05 -23.79
CA ASN A 124 -11.71 -9.36 -24.26
C ASN A 124 -12.70 -10.52 -23.99
N GLY A 125 -13.83 -10.24 -23.33
CA GLY A 125 -14.87 -11.22 -23.05
C GLY A 125 -14.65 -12.06 -21.79
N THR A 126 -13.61 -11.79 -21.00
CA THR A 126 -13.35 -12.46 -19.72
C THR A 126 -13.67 -11.53 -18.53
N MET A 127 -13.52 -12.01 -17.29
CA MET A 127 -13.65 -11.19 -16.08
C MET A 127 -12.38 -10.42 -15.73
N PHE A 128 -11.31 -10.59 -16.52
CA PHE A 128 -10.00 -10.01 -16.30
C PHE A 128 -9.57 -9.20 -17.53
N ASN A 129 -8.83 -8.12 -17.30
CA ASN A 129 -8.19 -7.39 -18.38
C ASN A 129 -7.01 -8.19 -18.94
N ASP A 130 -6.34 -7.63 -19.94
CA ASP A 130 -5.22 -8.31 -20.61
C ASP A 130 -3.98 -8.45 -19.70
N ASP A 131 -3.95 -7.70 -18.59
CA ASP A 131 -2.94 -7.81 -17.53
C ASP A 131 -3.32 -8.82 -16.43
N GLY A 132 -4.48 -9.48 -16.53
CA GLY A 132 -4.92 -10.49 -15.56
C GLY A 132 -5.63 -9.95 -14.32
N TYR A 133 -6.05 -8.68 -14.29
CA TYR A 133 -6.78 -8.08 -13.16
C TYR A 133 -8.25 -7.87 -13.47
N ASN A 134 -9.13 -8.07 -12.50
CA ASN A 134 -10.57 -7.86 -12.63
C ASN A 134 -10.96 -6.37 -12.53
N ALA A 135 -12.26 -6.08 -12.63
CA ALA A 135 -12.78 -4.71 -12.59
C ALA A 135 -12.42 -3.93 -11.29
N VAL A 136 -12.27 -4.64 -10.18
CA VAL A 136 -11.89 -4.10 -8.87
C VAL A 136 -10.36 -4.06 -8.66
N GLY A 137 -9.58 -4.59 -9.60
CA GLY A 137 -8.13 -4.48 -9.63
C GLY A 137 -7.37 -5.63 -8.97
N TYR A 138 -8.00 -6.78 -8.78
CA TYR A 138 -7.38 -7.98 -8.22
C TYR A 138 -7.21 -9.06 -9.29
N ASP A 139 -6.12 -9.80 -9.22
CA ASP A 139 -5.84 -10.94 -10.07
C ASP A 139 -6.71 -12.15 -9.69
N ALA A 140 -6.50 -13.27 -10.39
CA ALA A 140 -7.22 -14.52 -10.14
C ALA A 140 -6.95 -15.11 -8.73
N LEU A 141 -5.85 -14.73 -8.10
CA LEU A 141 -5.48 -15.14 -6.74
C LEU A 141 -6.01 -14.17 -5.68
N GLY A 142 -6.67 -13.08 -6.09
CA GLY A 142 -7.24 -12.09 -5.18
C GLY A 142 -6.23 -11.04 -4.71
N PHE A 143 -5.12 -10.83 -5.43
CA PHE A 143 -4.10 -9.82 -5.12
C PHE A 143 -4.10 -8.67 -6.12
N ASN A 144 -3.89 -7.46 -5.63
CA ASN A 144 -3.78 -6.27 -6.46
C ASN A 144 -2.41 -6.23 -7.16
N ARG A 145 -2.17 -5.20 -7.97
CA ARG A 145 -0.88 -5.00 -8.66
C ARG A 145 0.32 -4.86 -7.72
N GLN A 146 0.08 -4.49 -6.48
CA GLN A 146 1.09 -4.38 -5.43
C GLN A 146 1.30 -5.71 -4.67
N GLY A 147 0.56 -6.76 -5.02
CA GLY A 147 0.66 -8.07 -4.42
C GLY A 147 -0.11 -8.23 -3.10
N TYR A 148 -1.06 -7.33 -2.81
CA TYR A 148 -1.88 -7.34 -1.59
C TYR A 148 -3.34 -7.67 -1.87
N ASN A 149 -3.95 -8.47 -1.00
CA ASN A 149 -5.36 -8.82 -1.08
C ASN A 149 -6.28 -7.67 -0.61
N ALA A 150 -7.59 -7.88 -0.65
CA ALA A 150 -8.58 -6.89 -0.20
C ALA A 150 -8.45 -6.51 1.29
N SER A 151 -7.84 -7.37 2.09
CA SER A 151 -7.55 -7.13 3.51
C SER A 151 -6.19 -6.45 3.73
N GLY A 152 -5.43 -6.16 2.67
CA GLY A 152 -4.15 -5.48 2.74
C GLY A 152 -2.95 -6.38 3.05
N TYR A 153 -3.06 -7.71 2.89
CA TYR A 153 -1.98 -8.67 3.16
C TYR A 153 -1.41 -9.27 1.88
N ASP A 154 -0.10 -9.49 1.86
CA ASP A 154 0.63 -10.12 0.77
C ASP A 154 0.37 -11.64 0.70
N HIS A 155 1.00 -12.31 -0.25
CA HIS A 155 0.89 -13.75 -0.44
C HIS A 155 1.38 -14.57 0.77
N ASN A 156 2.15 -13.95 1.67
CA ASN A 156 2.67 -14.55 2.89
C ASN A 156 1.85 -14.14 4.12
N GLY A 157 0.76 -13.38 3.96
CA GLY A 157 -0.09 -12.94 5.05
C GLY A 157 0.41 -11.69 5.79
N TYR A 158 1.27 -10.87 5.18
CA TYR A 158 1.83 -9.66 5.81
C TYR A 158 1.37 -8.37 5.14
N ASN A 159 1.09 -7.34 5.94
CA ASN A 159 0.73 -6.01 5.43
C ASN A 159 1.96 -5.26 4.89
N GLN A 160 1.75 -4.03 4.40
CA GLN A 160 2.82 -3.18 3.87
C GLN A 160 3.91 -2.83 4.90
N GLU A 161 3.57 -2.89 6.19
CA GLU A 161 4.49 -2.63 7.31
C GLU A 161 5.21 -3.91 7.77
N GLY A 162 4.89 -5.06 7.17
CA GLY A 162 5.49 -6.35 7.50
C GLY A 162 4.88 -7.02 8.74
N PHE A 163 3.66 -6.65 9.13
CA PHE A 163 2.90 -7.29 10.21
C PHE A 163 1.87 -8.27 9.65
N ASP A 164 1.75 -9.43 10.30
CA ASP A 164 0.64 -10.34 10.04
C ASP A 164 -0.67 -9.80 10.66
N LYS A 165 -1.78 -10.52 10.44
CA LYS A 165 -3.09 -10.15 10.99
C LYS A 165 -3.18 -10.13 12.52
N TYR A 166 -2.16 -10.64 13.21
CA TYR A 166 -2.05 -10.67 14.66
C TYR A 166 -1.05 -9.63 15.18
N GLY A 167 -0.51 -8.77 14.30
CA GLY A 167 0.47 -7.77 14.66
C GLY A 167 1.88 -8.31 14.89
N LYS A 168 2.20 -9.55 14.47
CA LYS A 168 3.56 -10.10 14.55
C LYS A 168 4.38 -9.69 13.35
N LYS A 169 5.63 -9.30 13.58
CA LYS A 169 6.52 -8.81 12.53
C LYS A 169 7.16 -9.97 11.78
N ARG A 170 7.26 -9.85 10.45
CA ARG A 170 7.84 -10.86 9.54
C ARG A 170 9.18 -11.45 10.00
N PHE A 171 10.03 -10.64 10.62
CA PHE A 171 11.34 -11.07 11.11
C PHE A 171 11.27 -12.03 12.31
N GLU A 172 10.26 -11.90 13.18
CA GLU A 172 10.11 -12.75 14.36
C GLU A 172 9.72 -14.18 13.96
N GLN A 173 8.89 -14.33 12.92
CA GLN A 173 8.54 -15.65 12.39
C GLN A 173 9.68 -16.31 11.61
N GLN A 174 10.44 -15.57 10.79
CA GLN A 174 11.61 -16.13 10.09
C GLN A 174 12.70 -16.62 11.05
N VAL A 175 12.93 -15.89 12.16
CA VAL A 175 13.86 -16.31 13.22
C VAL A 175 13.32 -17.53 13.97
N ALA A 176 12.01 -17.59 14.24
CA ALA A 176 11.38 -18.75 14.86
C ALA A 176 11.45 -20.00 13.97
N GLU A 177 11.21 -19.89 12.66
CA GLU A 177 11.38 -21.00 11.70
C GLU A 177 12.83 -21.45 11.57
N LEU A 178 13.79 -20.50 11.53
CA LEU A 178 15.22 -20.82 11.51
C LEU A 178 15.66 -21.55 12.78
N ASN A 179 15.16 -21.13 13.94
CA ASN A 179 15.45 -21.79 15.22
C ASN A 179 14.79 -23.17 15.33
N GLN A 180 13.60 -23.36 14.77
CA GLN A 180 12.98 -24.68 14.68
C GLN A 180 13.71 -25.64 13.73
N ARG A 181 14.37 -25.13 12.69
CA ARG A 181 15.23 -25.94 11.79
C ARG A 181 16.59 -26.29 12.40
N GLN A 182 17.02 -25.60 13.46
CA GLN A 182 18.25 -25.89 14.22
C GLN A 182 17.98 -26.80 15.42
N GLN A 183 17.19 -27.87 15.25
CA GLN A 183 17.25 -28.97 16.23
C GLN A 183 18.67 -29.58 16.17
N PRO A 184 19.28 -29.95 17.32
CA PRO A 184 20.63 -30.50 17.33
C PRO A 184 20.70 -31.75 16.45
N LEU A 185 21.68 -31.78 15.53
CA LEU A 185 21.93 -32.87 14.58
C LEU A 185 21.86 -34.22 15.29
N THR A 186 21.11 -35.16 14.74
CA THR A 186 21.02 -36.52 15.26
C THR A 186 22.39 -37.20 15.21
N LYS A 187 22.64 -38.21 16.05
CA LYS A 187 23.91 -38.96 16.03
C LYS A 187 24.24 -39.55 14.65
N LEU A 188 23.21 -39.89 13.86
CA LEU A 188 23.34 -40.41 12.50
C LEU A 188 23.84 -39.32 11.53
N GLU A 189 23.32 -38.10 11.65
CA GLU A 189 23.75 -36.95 10.83
C GLU A 189 25.17 -36.50 11.18
N GLN A 190 25.55 -36.55 12.46
CA GLN A 190 26.93 -36.28 12.90
C GLN A 190 27.93 -37.31 12.35
N GLN A 191 27.54 -38.60 12.28
CA GLN A 191 28.36 -39.65 11.68
C GLN A 191 28.45 -39.54 10.16
N LEU A 192 27.38 -39.11 9.48
CA LEU A 192 27.41 -38.91 8.02
C LEU A 192 28.31 -37.72 7.63
N ILE A 193 28.34 -36.67 8.44
CA ILE A 193 29.20 -35.50 8.20
C ILE A 193 30.68 -35.83 8.40
N SER A 194 31.06 -36.67 9.38
CA SER A 194 32.46 -37.05 9.61
C SER A 194 33.01 -37.94 8.49
N VAL A 195 32.17 -38.77 7.86
CA VAL A 195 32.52 -39.59 6.69
C VAL A 195 32.65 -38.72 5.43
N ALA A 196 31.85 -37.66 5.29
CA ALA A 196 31.89 -36.74 4.15
C ALA A 196 33.10 -35.78 4.15
N GLN A 197 33.83 -35.65 5.27
CA GLN A 197 35.00 -34.77 5.41
C GLN A 197 36.33 -35.40 4.99
N GLN A 198 36.34 -36.65 4.53
CA GLN A 198 37.53 -37.25 3.90
C GLN A 198 37.77 -36.61 2.51
N PRO A 199 39.02 -36.27 2.14
CA PRO A 199 39.30 -35.54 0.92
C PRO A 199 39.02 -36.39 -0.33
N LEU A 200 37.93 -36.06 -1.04
CA LEU A 200 37.58 -36.66 -2.32
C LEU A 200 38.34 -35.96 -3.46
N GLN A 201 39.06 -36.78 -4.25
CA GLN A 201 39.80 -36.37 -5.44
C GLN A 201 38.88 -35.73 -6.50
N LYS A 202 39.42 -34.73 -7.20
CA LYS A 202 38.77 -33.88 -8.20
C LYS A 202 37.87 -34.66 -9.17
N ARG A 203 36.57 -34.34 -9.19
CA ARG A 203 35.68 -34.58 -10.32
C ARG A 203 34.87 -33.33 -10.63
N THR A 204 34.94 -32.90 -11.88
CA THR A 204 34.17 -31.82 -12.47
C THR A 204 32.69 -32.18 -12.56
N PHE A 205 31.80 -31.22 -12.30
CA PHE A 205 30.36 -31.40 -12.56
C PHE A 205 29.72 -30.09 -13.05
N SER A 206 28.94 -30.21 -14.11
CA SER A 206 28.30 -29.13 -14.89
C SER A 206 27.16 -28.42 -14.14
N PRO A 207 26.76 -27.20 -14.57
CA PRO A 207 25.76 -26.39 -13.89
C PRO A 207 24.36 -27.03 -13.91
N ARG A 208 23.72 -27.15 -12.73
CA ARG A 208 22.31 -27.53 -12.59
C ARG A 208 21.39 -26.34 -12.93
N ARG A 209 20.27 -26.63 -13.60
CA ARG A 209 19.20 -25.71 -13.99
C ARG A 209 18.14 -25.49 -12.89
N ASP A 210 17.53 -24.31 -12.95
CA ASP A 210 16.14 -23.91 -12.62
C ASP A 210 15.67 -23.95 -11.14
N TYR A 211 14.81 -23.04 -10.64
CA TYR A 211 13.61 -22.46 -11.27
C TYR A 211 13.41 -20.97 -10.94
N THR A 212 13.48 -20.10 -11.96
CA THR A 212 12.86 -18.77 -11.98
C THR A 212 12.06 -18.65 -13.28
N ASN A 213 10.96 -19.40 -13.36
CA ASN A 213 10.01 -19.27 -14.46
C ASN A 213 8.66 -19.84 -14.01
N GLN A 214 7.80 -18.99 -13.47
CA GLN A 214 6.37 -19.27 -13.52
C GLN A 214 5.73 -18.26 -14.48
N LYS A 215 5.33 -18.83 -15.60
CA LYS A 215 4.72 -18.19 -16.76
C LYS A 215 3.54 -17.33 -16.31
N ALA A 216 3.54 -16.07 -16.76
CA ALA A 216 2.33 -15.30 -16.94
C ALA A 216 1.33 -16.16 -17.74
N TYR A 217 0.25 -16.59 -17.09
CA TYR A 217 -0.78 -17.37 -17.76
C TYR A 217 -1.79 -16.42 -18.39
N ASN A 218 -1.88 -16.49 -19.71
CA ASN A 218 -2.94 -15.89 -20.51
C ASN A 218 -3.92 -17.00 -20.89
N PRO A 219 -5.22 -16.89 -20.55
CA PRO A 219 -6.23 -17.66 -21.25
C PRO A 219 -7.17 -16.73 -22.02
N LYS A 220 -6.92 -16.62 -23.33
CA LYS A 220 -8.02 -16.58 -24.28
C LYS A 220 -8.81 -17.88 -24.13
N GLY A 221 -9.91 -17.89 -23.38
CA GLY A 221 -10.79 -19.06 -23.36
C GLY A 221 -11.75 -19.11 -22.19
N LYS A 222 -13.03 -18.85 -22.50
CA LYS A 222 -14.25 -19.35 -21.85
C LYS A 222 -14.05 -20.14 -20.54
N ALA A 223 -14.59 -19.62 -19.44
CA ALA A 223 -14.84 -20.37 -18.22
C ALA A 223 -15.92 -21.46 -18.46
N ALA A 224 -15.54 -22.51 -19.17
CA ALA A 224 -16.38 -23.67 -19.48
C ALA A 224 -15.48 -24.91 -19.46
N GLY A 225 -15.12 -25.35 -18.26
CA GLY A 225 -14.58 -26.68 -17.98
C GLY A 225 -15.57 -27.45 -17.10
N PRO A 226 -15.53 -28.79 -17.07
CA PRO A 226 -16.38 -29.56 -16.18
C PRO A 226 -16.13 -29.14 -14.73
N TYR A 227 -17.22 -28.81 -14.03
CA TYR A 227 -17.17 -28.52 -12.60
C TYR A 227 -17.21 -29.83 -11.83
N ASP A 228 -16.44 -29.92 -10.76
CA ASP A 228 -16.56 -31.02 -9.81
C ASP A 228 -17.90 -30.97 -9.05
N VAL A 229 -18.13 -31.97 -8.20
CA VAL A 229 -19.34 -32.10 -7.39
C VAL A 229 -19.57 -30.90 -6.45
N PHE A 230 -18.51 -30.17 -6.12
CA PHE A 230 -18.53 -28.96 -5.29
C PHE A 230 -18.65 -27.68 -6.11
N GLY A 231 -18.82 -27.79 -7.43
CA GLY A 231 -19.03 -26.65 -8.30
C GLY A 231 -17.76 -25.89 -8.66
N PHE A 232 -16.56 -26.45 -8.42
CA PHE A 232 -15.29 -25.85 -8.78
C PHE A 232 -14.71 -26.45 -10.07
N ASN A 233 -14.08 -25.63 -10.90
CA ASN A 233 -13.34 -26.14 -12.05
C ASN A 233 -11.91 -26.57 -11.67
N GLU A 234 -11.16 -27.12 -12.62
CA GLU A 234 -9.77 -27.56 -12.42
C GLU A 234 -8.83 -26.45 -11.91
N TYR A 235 -9.23 -25.18 -12.06
CA TYR A 235 -8.50 -23.99 -11.63
C TYR A 235 -8.97 -23.43 -10.27
N GLY A 236 -9.86 -24.12 -9.55
CA GLY A 236 -10.33 -23.68 -8.23
C GLY A 236 -11.40 -22.58 -8.27
N MET A 237 -12.06 -22.36 -9.40
CA MET A 237 -13.13 -21.35 -9.53
C MET A 237 -14.52 -21.98 -9.44
N HIS A 238 -15.35 -21.47 -8.54
CA HIS A 238 -16.72 -21.89 -8.38
C HIS A 238 -17.61 -21.36 -9.53
N LYS A 239 -18.76 -22.01 -9.77
CA LYS A 239 -19.75 -21.63 -10.81
C LYS A 239 -20.22 -20.17 -10.72
N ASN A 240 -20.19 -19.57 -9.53
CA ASN A 240 -20.52 -18.16 -9.29
C ASN A 240 -19.42 -17.18 -9.78
N GLY A 241 -18.30 -17.68 -10.31
CA GLY A 241 -17.20 -16.87 -10.79
C GLY A 241 -16.27 -16.33 -9.70
N THR A 242 -16.42 -16.82 -8.46
CA THR A 242 -15.50 -16.55 -7.36
C THR A 242 -14.68 -17.79 -7.01
N PRO A 243 -13.49 -17.63 -6.40
CA PRO A 243 -12.74 -18.76 -5.85
C PRO A 243 -13.39 -19.35 -4.58
N LEU A 244 -14.53 -18.83 -4.17
CA LEU A 244 -15.33 -19.29 -3.04
C LEU A 244 -16.70 -19.78 -3.54
N ASP A 245 -17.25 -20.80 -2.88
CA ASP A 245 -18.61 -21.28 -3.04
C ASP A 245 -19.64 -20.30 -2.44
N GLU A 246 -20.91 -20.70 -2.39
CA GLU A 246 -21.99 -19.89 -1.82
C GLU A 246 -21.88 -19.74 -0.30
N GLN A 247 -21.14 -20.64 0.35
CA GLN A 247 -20.87 -20.67 1.79
C GLN A 247 -19.61 -19.88 2.15
N GLY A 248 -18.87 -19.37 1.15
CA GLY A 248 -17.67 -18.56 1.35
C GLY A 248 -16.38 -19.37 1.48
N TYR A 249 -16.36 -20.64 1.08
CA TYR A 249 -15.21 -21.54 1.14
C TYR A 249 -14.67 -21.87 -0.24
N SER A 250 -13.36 -22.01 -0.35
CA SER A 250 -12.66 -22.40 -1.58
C SER A 250 -12.79 -23.89 -1.85
N ARG A 251 -12.27 -24.33 -3.00
CA ARG A 251 -12.19 -25.76 -3.36
C ARG A 251 -11.45 -26.60 -2.31
N GLU A 252 -10.53 -25.98 -1.58
CA GLU A 252 -9.75 -26.60 -0.50
C GLU A 252 -10.50 -26.57 0.86
N GLY A 253 -11.75 -26.09 0.87
CA GLY A 253 -12.56 -25.95 2.08
C GLY A 253 -12.16 -24.79 2.96
N LEU A 254 -11.37 -23.83 2.46
CA LEU A 254 -10.86 -22.69 3.22
C LEU A 254 -11.61 -21.40 2.87
N ASP A 255 -11.97 -20.62 3.88
CA ASP A 255 -12.61 -19.32 3.73
C ASP A 255 -11.65 -18.26 3.17
N LYS A 256 -12.16 -17.03 2.97
CA LYS A 256 -11.36 -15.87 2.54
C LYS A 256 -10.17 -15.52 3.45
N TYR A 257 -10.09 -16.10 4.65
CA TYR A 257 -9.04 -15.89 5.64
C TYR A 257 -8.12 -17.12 5.77
N SER A 258 -8.27 -18.10 4.87
CA SER A 258 -7.53 -19.36 4.83
C SER A 258 -7.78 -20.27 6.03
N PHE A 259 -8.99 -20.21 6.59
CA PHE A 259 -9.46 -21.12 7.64
C PHE A 259 -10.52 -22.07 7.11
N ASP A 260 -10.48 -23.33 7.53
CA ASP A 260 -11.56 -24.26 7.24
C ASP A 260 -12.83 -23.95 8.04
N GLN A 261 -13.88 -24.72 7.78
CA GLN A 261 -15.17 -24.58 8.48
C GLN A 261 -15.08 -24.74 10.01
N GLN A 262 -13.99 -25.32 10.52
CA GLN A 262 -13.74 -25.49 11.95
C GLN A 262 -12.87 -24.36 12.51
N GLY A 263 -12.50 -23.37 11.68
CA GLY A 263 -11.71 -22.22 12.06
C GLY A 263 -10.21 -22.49 12.12
N PHE A 264 -9.70 -23.56 11.50
CA PHE A 264 -8.28 -23.90 11.49
C PHE A 264 -7.63 -23.66 10.12
N ASN A 265 -6.40 -23.13 10.12
CA ASN A 265 -5.65 -22.94 8.89
C ASN A 265 -5.06 -24.27 8.40
N LYS A 266 -4.39 -24.24 7.23
CA LYS A 266 -3.70 -25.40 6.65
C LYS A 266 -2.64 -26.05 7.57
N ASP A 267 -2.14 -25.30 8.54
CA ASP A 267 -1.15 -25.76 9.53
C ASP A 267 -1.84 -26.30 10.81
N GLY A 268 -3.17 -26.38 10.81
CA GLY A 268 -3.98 -26.84 11.93
C GLY A 268 -4.04 -25.84 13.08
N ILE A 269 -3.94 -24.54 12.82
CA ILE A 269 -3.93 -23.50 13.87
C ILE A 269 -5.19 -22.63 13.76
N ASN A 270 -5.91 -22.44 14.87
CA ASN A 270 -7.10 -21.59 14.90
C ASN A 270 -6.79 -20.10 15.10
N GLU A 271 -7.83 -19.26 15.07
CA GLU A 271 -7.72 -17.81 15.29
C GLU A 271 -7.07 -17.41 16.63
N LYS A 272 -7.09 -18.30 17.63
CA LYS A 272 -6.47 -18.09 18.95
C LYS A 272 -5.02 -18.58 19.03
N GLY A 273 -4.49 -19.14 17.94
CA GLY A 273 -3.16 -19.75 17.91
C GLY A 273 -3.11 -21.16 18.51
N GLU A 274 -4.25 -21.77 18.79
CA GLU A 274 -4.35 -23.13 19.32
C GLU A 274 -4.22 -24.14 18.17
N LYS A 275 -3.45 -25.21 18.40
CA LYS A 275 -3.34 -26.30 17.44
C LYS A 275 -4.60 -27.16 17.50
N ARG A 276 -5.01 -27.67 16.35
CA ARG A 276 -6.07 -28.67 16.20
C ARG A 276 -5.69 -29.87 17.04
N ASP A 277 -6.56 -30.22 17.98
CA ASP A 277 -6.47 -31.49 18.70
C ASP A 277 -6.67 -32.60 17.67
N VAL A 278 -5.67 -33.48 17.55
CA VAL A 278 -5.65 -34.63 16.63
C VAL A 278 -6.21 -35.85 17.32
#